data_AF-A0A958M0Z4-F1
#
_entry.id   AF-A0A958M0Z4-F1
#
_cell.length_a   1.000
_cell.length_b   1.000
_cell.length_c   1.000
_cell.angle_alpha   90.00
_cell.angle_beta   90.00
_cell.angle_gamma   90.00
#
_symmetry.space_group_name_H-M   'P 1'
#
loop_
_entity.id
_entity.type
_entity.pdbx_description
1 polymer ?
#
loop_
_entity_poly.entity_id
_entity_poly.type
_entity_poly.pdbx_seq_one_letter_code
_entity_poly.pdbx_strand_id
1 'polypeptide(L)'
;MFLFNHLGSKQLTALLFLSSFFGYLEWGDNASFLFEVEWELIQVLVNDPMSAMHPFTILPMLGQIGLVVALFQKSPTKWLVYASIGCLGLLFGLMFFIGIAGWNLKILGSTLPFLILSVLVIVRLRRQHP
;
A
#
# COMPACT_ATOMS: atom_id res chain seq x y z
N MET A 1 16.55 11.38 3.87
CA MET A 1 15.97 12.13 2.73
C MET A 1 16.83 12.12 1.46
N PHE A 2 18.14 11.88 1.53
CA PHE A 2 19.04 11.88 0.35
C PHE A 2 18.94 10.65 -0.57
N LEU A 3 18.52 9.48 -0.06
CA LEU A 3 18.64 8.22 -0.81
C LEU A 3 17.76 8.13 -2.06
N PHE A 4 16.62 8.84 -2.11
CA PHE A 4 15.63 8.71 -3.19
C PHE A 4 15.51 9.93 -4.11
N ASN A 5 16.33 10.96 -3.90
CA ASN A 5 16.25 12.21 -4.67
C ASN A 5 16.57 12.04 -6.15
N HIS A 6 17.31 10.99 -6.52
CA HIS A 6 17.65 10.68 -7.91
C HIS A 6 16.54 9.92 -8.66
N LEU A 7 15.52 9.40 -7.95
CA LEU A 7 14.45 8.63 -8.57
C LEU A 7 13.37 9.51 -9.20
N GLY A 8 12.91 9.10 -10.38
CA GLY A 8 11.74 9.67 -11.05
C GLY A 8 10.43 9.25 -10.39
N SER A 9 9.33 9.97 -10.67
CA SER A 9 8.00 9.65 -10.09
C SER A 9 7.58 8.22 -10.35
N LYS A 10 7.84 7.69 -11.55
CA LYS A 10 7.51 6.32 -11.92
C LYS A 10 8.23 5.28 -11.05
N GLN A 11 9.52 5.48 -10.79
CA GLN A 11 10.31 4.59 -9.94
C GLN A 11 9.81 4.64 -8.48
N LEU A 12 9.47 5.83 -7.98
CA LEU A 12 8.89 5.97 -6.64
C LEU A 12 7.51 5.33 -6.54
N THR A 13 6.66 5.47 -7.55
CA THR A 13 5.37 4.76 -7.63
C THR A 13 5.56 3.25 -7.68
N ALA A 14 6.62 2.75 -8.34
CA ALA A 14 6.91 1.31 -8.40
C ALA A 14 7.36 0.80 -7.03
N LEU A 15 8.25 1.52 -6.35
CA LEU A 15 8.64 1.20 -4.98
C LEU A 15 7.46 1.26 -4.01
N LEU A 16 6.56 2.23 -4.17
CA LEU A 16 5.34 2.35 -3.38
C LEU A 16 4.39 1.17 -3.61
N PHE A 17 4.25 0.71 -4.86
CA PHE A 17 3.49 -0.49 -5.18
C PHE A 17 4.12 -1.73 -4.53
N LEU A 18 5.43 -1.92 -4.69
CA LEU A 18 6.14 -3.06 -4.09
C LEU A 18 6.06 -3.05 -2.56
N SER A 19 6.13 -1.89 -1.91
CA SER A 19 6.03 -1.81 -0.46
C SER A 19 4.63 -2.08 0.08
N SER A 20 3.58 -2.00 -0.76
CA SER A 20 2.22 -2.35 -0.36
C SER A 20 2.05 -3.83 0.00
N PHE A 21 2.96 -4.70 -0.45
CA PHE A 21 2.95 -6.14 -0.16
C PHE A 21 3.61 -6.53 1.16
N PHE A 22 4.42 -5.63 1.75
CA PHE A 22 5.27 -5.97 2.90
C PHE A 22 4.63 -5.73 4.26
N GLY A 23 3.36 -5.31 4.32
CA GLY A 23 2.65 -5.20 5.59
C GLY A 23 2.58 -6.56 6.28
N TYR A 24 2.88 -6.59 7.58
CA TYR A 24 2.82 -7.80 8.40
C TYR A 24 1.73 -7.65 9.45
N LEU A 25 0.95 -8.70 9.65
CA LEU A 25 -0.11 -8.76 10.65
C LEU A 25 0.02 -10.05 11.47
N GLU A 26 -0.17 -9.92 12.78
CA GLU A 26 -0.27 -11.04 13.71
C GLU A 26 -1.56 -10.86 14.54
N TRP A 27 -2.40 -11.89 14.63
CA TRP A 27 -3.55 -11.92 15.54
C TRP A 27 -3.77 -13.36 16.05
N GLY A 28 -3.82 -13.53 17.37
CA GLY A 28 -3.89 -14.86 17.98
C GLY A 28 -2.70 -15.71 17.55
N ASP A 29 -2.99 -16.91 17.02
CA ASP A 29 -1.98 -17.83 16.48
C ASP A 29 -1.67 -17.62 14.98
N ASN A 30 -2.32 -16.65 14.34
CA ASN A 30 -2.13 -16.36 12.91
C ASN A 30 -1.13 -15.23 12.72
N ALA A 31 -0.24 -15.41 11.76
CA ALA A 31 0.77 -14.44 11.38
C ALA A 31 1.01 -14.52 9.88
N SER A 32 0.79 -13.42 9.17
CA SER A 32 0.89 -13.41 7.71
C SER A 32 1.35 -12.05 7.19
N PHE A 33 2.06 -12.09 6.06
CA PHE A 33 2.30 -10.89 5.27
C PHE A 33 1.11 -10.58 4.36
N LEU A 34 0.94 -9.31 3.98
CA LEU A 34 -0.16 -8.89 3.12
C LEU A 34 -0.15 -9.60 1.77
N PHE A 35 1.02 -9.92 1.20
CA PHE A 35 1.06 -10.70 -0.06
C PHE A 35 0.47 -12.12 0.09
N GLU A 36 0.57 -12.73 1.27
CA GLU A 36 -0.01 -14.06 1.55
C GLU A 36 -1.53 -13.92 1.65
N VAL A 37 -1.99 -12.93 2.42
CA VAL A 37 -3.42 -12.61 2.57
C VAL A 37 -4.05 -12.23 1.23
N GLU A 38 -3.35 -11.48 0.38
CA GLU A 38 -3.80 -11.11 -0.96
C GLU A 38 -3.88 -12.32 -1.89
N TRP A 39 -2.92 -13.24 -1.80
CA TRP A 39 -2.98 -14.49 -2.56
C TRP A 39 -4.21 -15.32 -2.18
N GLU A 40 -4.46 -15.48 -0.88
CA GLU A 40 -5.68 -16.14 -0.39
C GLU A 40 -6.94 -15.41 -0.84
N LEU A 41 -6.96 -14.08 -0.75
CA LEU A 41 -8.08 -13.25 -1.19
C LEU A 41 -8.37 -13.45 -2.69
N ILE A 42 -7.35 -13.55 -3.54
CA ILE A 42 -7.52 -13.85 -4.97
C ILE A 42 -8.18 -15.21 -5.16
N GLN A 43 -7.77 -16.23 -4.40
CA GLN A 43 -8.41 -17.55 -4.45
C GLN A 43 -9.88 -17.48 -4.02
N VAL A 44 -10.19 -16.73 -2.95
CA VAL A 44 -11.58 -16.53 -2.49
C VAL A 44 -12.39 -15.77 -3.54
N LEU A 45 -11.84 -14.70 -4.12
CA LEU A 45 -12.52 -13.91 -5.16
C LEU A 45 -12.90 -14.74 -6.40
N VAL A 46 -12.10 -15.74 -6.76
CA VAL A 46 -12.39 -16.63 -7.89
C VAL A 46 -13.47 -17.66 -7.56
N ASN A 47 -13.49 -18.19 -6.33
CA ASN A 47 -14.36 -19.30 -5.95
C ASN A 47 -15.68 -18.85 -5.30
N ASP A 48 -15.65 -17.79 -4.48
CA ASP A 48 -16.80 -17.19 -3.80
C ASP A 48 -16.61 -15.66 -3.66
N PRO A 49 -16.84 -14.89 -4.74
CA PRO A 49 -16.60 -13.45 -4.76
C PRO A 49 -17.37 -12.67 -3.69
N MET A 50 -18.58 -13.12 -3.34
CA MET A 50 -19.44 -12.44 -2.38
C MET A 50 -18.86 -12.48 -0.97
N SER A 51 -18.22 -13.59 -0.61
CA SER A 51 -17.56 -13.74 0.70
C SER A 51 -16.34 -12.82 0.88
N ALA A 52 -15.70 -12.42 -0.23
CA ALA A 52 -14.55 -11.52 -0.24
C ALA A 52 -14.92 -10.02 -0.30
N MET A 53 -16.21 -9.66 -0.39
CA MET A 53 -16.66 -8.27 -0.49
C MET A 53 -16.66 -7.55 0.87
N HIS A 54 -15.47 -7.21 1.38
CA HIS A 54 -15.30 -6.43 2.61
C HIS A 54 -14.60 -5.08 2.31
N PRO A 55 -14.93 -3.97 2.99
CA PRO A 55 -14.26 -2.69 2.75
C PRO A 55 -12.73 -2.76 2.89
N PHE A 56 -12.21 -3.50 3.88
CA PHE A 56 -10.76 -3.69 4.09
C PHE A 56 -10.10 -4.68 3.12
N THR A 57 -10.85 -5.36 2.25
CA THR A 57 -10.27 -6.14 1.14
C THR A 57 -10.38 -5.34 -0.17
N ILE A 58 -11.56 -4.79 -0.46
CA ILE A 58 -11.84 -4.08 -1.71
C ILE A 58 -11.08 -2.76 -1.81
N LEU A 59 -11.06 -1.92 -0.75
CA LEU A 59 -10.37 -0.62 -0.82
C LEU A 59 -8.87 -0.80 -1.07
N PRO A 60 -8.13 -1.65 -0.33
CA PRO A 60 -6.72 -1.88 -0.61
C PRO A 60 -6.45 -2.44 -2.00
N MET A 61 -7.27 -3.39 -2.47
CA MET A 61 -7.16 -3.93 -3.84
C MET A 61 -7.34 -2.84 -4.90
N LEU A 62 -8.32 -1.95 -4.75
CA LEU A 62 -8.51 -0.81 -5.65
C LEU A 62 -7.30 0.13 -5.62
N GLY A 63 -6.70 0.34 -4.44
CA GLY A 63 -5.47 1.11 -4.31
C GLY A 63 -4.28 0.49 -5.04
N GLN A 64 -4.08 -0.83 -4.91
CA GLN A 64 -3.03 -1.54 -5.65
C GLN A 64 -3.25 -1.48 -7.16
N ILE A 65 -4.48 -1.74 -7.63
CA ILE A 65 -4.84 -1.62 -9.05
C ILE A 65 -4.56 -0.20 -9.55
N GLY A 66 -4.91 0.83 -8.77
CA GLY A 66 -4.63 2.22 -9.11
C GLY A 66 -3.14 2.53 -9.25
N LEU A 67 -2.29 2.00 -8.37
CA LEU A 67 -0.83 2.12 -8.50
C LEU A 67 -0.32 1.39 -9.75
N VAL A 68 -0.82 0.19 -10.05
CA VAL A 68 -0.46 -0.56 -11.27
C VAL A 68 -0.84 0.24 -12.51
N VAL A 69 -2.07 0.75 -12.59
CA VAL A 69 -2.51 1.59 -13.71
C VAL A 69 -1.62 2.83 -13.85
N ALA A 70 -1.24 3.48 -12.74
CA ALA A 70 -0.34 4.63 -12.76
C ALA A 70 1.07 4.29 -13.30
N LEU A 71 1.55 3.06 -13.12
CA LEU A 71 2.84 2.59 -13.64
C LEU A 71 2.83 2.41 -15.18
N PHE A 72 1.68 2.16 -15.78
CA PHE A 72 1.58 2.05 -17.24
C PHE A 72 1.31 3.40 -17.93
N GLN A 73 1.02 4.46 -17.18
CA GLN A 73 0.90 5.81 -17.73
C GLN A 73 2.27 6.37 -18.14
N LYS A 74 2.33 7.13 -19.24
CA LYS A 74 3.54 7.87 -19.66
C LYS A 74 4.03 8.80 -18.54
N SER A 75 3.08 9.46 -17.87
CA SER A 75 3.28 10.26 -16.66
C SER A 75 2.22 9.86 -15.63
N PRO A 76 2.59 9.36 -14.44
CA PRO A 76 1.63 8.98 -13.41
C PRO A 76 0.71 10.17 -13.03
N THR A 77 -0.60 9.97 -13.14
CA THR A 77 -1.59 11.01 -12.83
C THR A 77 -1.66 11.22 -11.32
N LYS A 78 -1.49 12.46 -10.86
CA LYS A 78 -1.45 12.78 -9.42
C LYS A 78 -2.69 12.31 -8.68
N TRP A 79 -3.87 12.56 -9.25
CA TRP A 79 -5.15 12.15 -8.65
C TRP A 79 -5.23 10.64 -8.46
N LEU A 80 -4.86 9.86 -9.47
CA LEU A 80 -4.85 8.40 -9.40
C LEU A 80 -3.89 7.90 -8.32
N VAL A 81 -2.67 8.46 -8.25
CA VAL A 81 -1.69 8.07 -7.23
C VAL A 81 -2.15 8.48 -5.83
N TYR A 82 -2.76 9.66 -5.66
CA TYR A 82 -3.29 10.10 -4.36
C TYR A 82 -4.48 9.27 -3.91
N ALA A 83 -5.42 8.95 -4.80
CA ALA A 83 -6.53 8.06 -4.50
C ALA A 83 -6.01 6.67 -4.09
N SER A 84 -5.01 6.15 -4.81
CA SER A 84 -4.38 4.87 -4.51
C SER A 84 -3.69 4.87 -3.14
N ILE A 85 -2.93 5.93 -2.83
CA ILE A 85 -2.32 6.14 -1.52
C ILE A 85 -3.39 6.27 -0.43
N GLY A 86 -4.51 6.94 -0.69
CA GLY A 86 -5.60 7.07 0.28
C GLY A 86 -6.20 5.71 0.65
N CYS A 87 -6.49 4.88 -0.36
CA CYS A 87 -7.08 3.56 -0.16
C CYS A 87 -6.14 2.62 0.61
N LEU A 88 -4.86 2.52 0.19
CA LEU A 88 -3.88 1.69 0.86
C LEU A 88 -3.40 2.28 2.20
N GLY A 89 -3.31 3.61 2.28
CA GLY A 89 -2.92 4.34 3.47
C GLY A 89 -3.92 4.19 4.60
N LEU A 90 -5.21 3.98 4.30
CA LEU A 90 -6.19 3.62 5.32
C LEU A 90 -5.85 2.28 5.97
N LEU A 91 -5.55 1.24 5.17
CA LEU A 91 -5.14 -0.07 5.67
C LEU A 91 -3.82 0.03 6.45
N PHE A 92 -2.77 0.56 5.83
CA PHE A 92 -1.45 0.67 6.45
C PHE A 92 -1.45 1.58 7.69
N GLY A 93 -2.27 2.62 7.71
CA GLY A 93 -2.48 3.49 8.86
C GLY A 93 -3.14 2.75 10.02
N LEU A 94 -4.16 1.94 9.74
CA LEU A 94 -4.80 1.09 10.74
C LEU A 94 -3.82 0.02 11.28
N MET A 95 -3.08 -0.64 10.40
CA MET A 95 -2.04 -1.61 10.78
C MET A 95 -0.99 -0.96 11.68
N PHE A 96 -0.50 0.22 11.30
CA PHE A 96 0.46 0.98 12.11
C PHE A 96 -0.13 1.33 13.48
N PHE A 97 -1.39 1.80 13.53
CA PHE A 97 -2.09 2.08 14.78
C PHE A 97 -2.20 0.84 15.68
N ILE A 98 -2.57 -0.32 15.12
CA ILE A 98 -2.60 -1.59 15.84
C ILE A 98 -1.21 -1.98 16.35
N GLY A 99 -0.17 -1.78 15.54
CA GLY A 99 1.22 -1.98 15.94
C GLY A 99 1.63 -1.12 17.14
N ILE A 100 1.19 0.14 17.21
CA ILE A 100 1.41 1.02 18.38
C ILE A 100 0.65 0.47 19.58
N ALA A 101 -0.66 0.23 19.43
CA ALA A 101 -1.54 -0.17 20.52
C ALA A 101 -1.10 -1.51 21.16
N GLY A 102 -0.62 -2.45 20.34
CA GLY A 102 -0.12 -3.75 20.77
C GLY A 102 1.38 -3.80 21.06
N TRP A 103 2.12 -2.68 20.99
CA TRP A 103 3.58 -2.65 21.12
C TRP A 103 4.31 -3.64 20.19
N ASN A 104 3.75 -3.91 19.00
CA ASN A 104 4.27 -4.89 18.06
C ASN A 104 5.22 -4.23 17.05
N LEU A 105 6.51 -4.31 17.34
CA LEU A 105 7.56 -3.74 16.49
C LEU A 105 7.63 -4.37 15.09
N LYS A 106 7.17 -5.62 14.90
CA LYS A 106 7.14 -6.26 13.58
C LYS A 106 6.08 -5.61 12.70
N ILE A 107 4.86 -5.43 13.22
CA ILE A 107 3.78 -4.72 12.52
C ILE A 107 4.20 -3.28 12.21
N LEU A 108 4.77 -2.57 13.20
CA LEU A 108 5.27 -1.21 12.99
C LEU A 108 6.35 -1.15 11.91
N GLY A 109 7.40 -1.97 12.04
CA GLY A 109 8.50 -2.01 11.09
C GLY A 109 8.05 -2.33 9.66
N SER A 110 7.10 -3.25 9.52
CA SER A 110 6.57 -3.71 8.22
C SER A 110 5.74 -2.66 7.48
N THR A 111 5.09 -1.74 8.20
CA THR A 111 4.23 -0.70 7.63
C THR A 111 5.02 0.56 7.23
N LEU A 112 6.19 0.79 7.83
CA LEU A 112 7.04 1.96 7.57
C LEU A 112 7.48 2.10 6.11
N PRO A 113 7.92 1.05 5.38
CA PRO A 113 8.29 1.18 3.98
C PRO A 113 7.20 1.83 3.13
N PHE A 114 5.95 1.39 3.27
CA PHE A 114 4.82 1.96 2.54
C PHE A 114 4.51 3.39 3.00
N LEU A 115 4.43 3.62 4.31
CA LEU A 115 4.09 4.95 4.85
C LEU A 115 5.15 6.00 4.47
N ILE A 116 6.43 5.68 4.58
CA ILE A 116 7.52 6.58 4.19
C ILE A 116 7.47 6.86 2.68
N LEU A 117 7.33 5.82 1.85
CA LEU A 117 7.26 5.99 0.39
C LEU A 117 6.02 6.79 -0.02
N SER A 118 4.89 6.63 0.65
CA SER A 118 3.68 7.40 0.35
C SER A 118 3.88 8.90 0.54
N VAL A 119 4.52 9.30 1.65
CA VAL A 119 4.88 10.70 1.92
C VAL A 119 5.88 11.22 0.87
N LEU A 120 6.91 10.43 0.53
CA LEU A 120 7.90 10.82 -0.47
C LEU A 120 7.27 11.03 -1.87
N VAL A 121 6.40 10.11 -2.30
CA VAL A 121 5.65 10.22 -3.56
C VAL A 121 4.77 11.47 -3.57
N ILE A 122 4.03 11.73 -2.48
CA ILE A 122 3.18 12.93 -2.38
C ILE A 122 4.01 14.21 -2.47
N VAL A 123 5.14 14.29 -1.75
CA VAL A 123 6.03 15.45 -1.81
C VAL A 123 6.60 15.64 -3.23
N ARG A 124 7.00 14.55 -3.90
CA ARG A 124 7.55 14.61 -5.26
C ARG A 124 6.53 15.09 -6.29
N LEU A 125 5.31 14.54 -6.25
CA LEU A 125 4.23 14.90 -7.17
C LEU A 125 3.74 16.34 -6.95
N ARG A 126 3.75 16.85 -5.71
CA ARG A 126 3.48 18.27 -5.44
C ARG A 126 4.53 19.18 -6.09
N ARG A 127 5.82 18.84 -6.02
CA ARG A 127 6.91 19.65 -6.59
C ARG A 127 6.97 19.68 -8.12
N GLN A 128 6.32 18.74 -8.81
CA GLN A 128 6.38 18.64 -10.28
C GLN A 128 5.42 19.57 -11.03
N HIS A 129 4.46 20.19 -10.35
CA HIS A 129 3.69 21.29 -10.95
C HIS A 129 3.53 22.40 -9.89
N PRO A 130 4.17 23.57 -10.06
CA PRO A 130 3.67 24.81 -9.49
C PRO A 130 2.34 25.21 -10.15
#